data_AF-A0A7W1KI13-F1
#
_entry.id   AF-A0A7W1KI13-F1
#
_cell.length_a   1.000
_cell.length_b   1.000
_cell.length_c   1.000
_cell.angle_alpha   90.00
_cell.angle_beta   90.00
_cell.angle_gamma   90.00
#
_symmetry.space_group_name_H-M   'P 1'
#
loop_
_entity.id
_entity.type
_entity.pdbx_description
1 polymer ?
#
loop_
_entity_poly.entity_id
_entity_poly.type
_entity_poly.pdbx_seq_one_letter_code
_entity_poly.pdbx_strand_id
1 'polypeptide(L)'
;MTFSNTAPVQGENLNVTEFKITNNLPVPIDVDAVGVVGRLGTFNGQNRDIGWQGPIHFNAGETKTFTGSRIITDVGTHYYWIGILHQGNYIQYNNWGSTIVSRAP
;
A
#
# COMPACT_ATOMS: atom_id res chain seq x y z
N MET A 1 0.72 1.36 -8.88
CA MET A 1 1.46 1.79 -7.68
C MET A 1 2.92 1.89 -8.05
N THR A 2 3.57 2.98 -7.69
CA THR A 2 5.01 3.21 -7.96
C THR A 2 5.73 3.56 -6.66
N PHE A 3 7.02 3.21 -6.58
CA PHE A 3 7.87 3.47 -5.43
C PHE A 3 9.01 4.42 -5.80
N SER A 4 9.49 5.20 -4.83
CA SER A 4 10.63 6.11 -5.02
C SER A 4 11.94 5.38 -5.30
N ASN A 5 12.08 4.15 -4.81
CA ASN A 5 13.27 3.33 -4.99
C ASN A 5 12.87 1.83 -4.91
N THR A 6 13.39 1.00 -5.80
CA THR A 6 13.16 -0.45 -5.82
C THR A 6 14.22 -1.24 -5.05
N ALA A 7 15.34 -0.59 -4.68
CA ALA A 7 16.42 -1.16 -3.88
C ALA A 7 16.88 -0.22 -2.74
N PRO A 8 15.96 0.17 -1.84
CA PRO A 8 16.28 1.07 -0.74
C PRO A 8 17.26 0.46 0.26
N VAL A 9 18.13 1.28 0.84
CA VAL A 9 19.00 0.85 1.94
C VAL A 9 18.23 0.86 3.26
N GLN A 10 18.66 0.04 4.23
CA GLN A 10 18.15 0.13 5.59
C GLN A 10 18.38 1.56 6.14
N GLY A 11 17.34 2.14 6.73
CA GLY A 11 17.29 3.53 7.18
C GLY A 11 16.75 4.51 6.12
N GLU A 12 16.64 4.11 4.85
CA GLU A 12 16.03 4.94 3.81
C GLU A 12 14.51 5.01 3.97
N ASN A 13 13.95 6.19 3.66
CA ASN A 13 12.52 6.36 3.58
C ASN A 13 12.01 5.91 2.20
N LEU A 14 11.33 4.76 2.16
CA LEU A 14 10.65 4.26 0.97
C LEU A 14 9.30 4.97 0.82
N ASN A 15 9.10 5.65 -0.30
CA ASN A 15 7.85 6.34 -0.59
C ASN A 15 7.08 5.60 -1.69
N VAL A 16 5.78 5.42 -1.49
CA VAL A 16 4.83 5.14 -2.56
C VAL A 16 4.51 6.47 -3.22
N THR A 17 5.01 6.68 -4.44
CA THR A 17 4.90 7.96 -5.14
C THR A 17 3.49 8.20 -5.64
N GLU A 18 2.80 7.16 -6.12
CA GLU A 18 1.36 7.20 -6.35
C GLU A 18 0.73 5.81 -6.47
N PHE A 19 -0.52 5.71 -6.04
CA PHE A 19 -1.48 4.73 -6.53
C PHE A 19 -2.89 5.32 -6.57
N LYS A 20 -3.76 4.74 -7.37
CA LYS A 20 -5.11 5.26 -7.58
C LYS A 20 -6.15 4.19 -7.26
N ILE A 21 -7.25 4.62 -6.65
CA ILE A 21 -8.44 3.80 -6.44
C ILE A 21 -9.62 4.52 -7.07
N THR A 22 -10.41 3.77 -7.82
CA THR A 22 -11.63 4.26 -8.47
C THR A 22 -12.83 3.57 -7.87
N ASN A 23 -13.82 4.35 -7.42
CA ASN A 23 -15.13 3.83 -7.12
C ASN A 23 -15.89 3.60 -8.43
N ASN A 24 -15.98 2.34 -8.87
CA ASN A 24 -16.71 1.99 -10.09
C ASN A 24 -18.23 1.80 -9.87
N LEU A 25 -18.73 2.02 -8.65
CA LEU A 25 -20.15 1.94 -8.36
C LEU A 25 -20.89 3.19 -8.88
N PRO A 26 -22.18 3.06 -9.25
CA PRO A 26 -23.00 4.21 -9.65
C PRO A 26 -23.44 5.08 -8.46
N VAL A 27 -23.01 4.75 -7.24
CA VAL A 27 -23.37 5.42 -5.99
C VAL A 27 -22.10 5.72 -5.18
N PRO A 28 -22.12 6.73 -4.29
CA PRO A 28 -21.01 6.97 -3.38
C PRO A 28 -20.76 5.80 -2.42
N ILE A 29 -19.53 5.69 -1.93
CA ILE A 29 -19.11 4.70 -0.93
C ILE A 29 -18.12 5.31 0.06
N ASP A 30 -18.28 4.94 1.33
CA ASP A 30 -17.32 5.25 2.38
C ASP A 30 -16.47 4.00 2.67
N VAL A 31 -15.17 4.17 2.77
CA VAL A 31 -14.24 3.13 3.21
C VAL A 31 -13.51 3.58 4.47
N ASP A 32 -13.21 2.64 5.37
CA ASP A 32 -12.61 2.93 6.67
C ASP A 32 -11.16 3.37 6.50
N ALA A 33 -10.42 2.71 5.61
CA ALA A 33 -9.06 3.10 5.27
C ALA A 33 -8.59 2.51 3.94
N VAL A 34 -7.60 3.16 3.35
CA VAL A 34 -6.85 2.71 2.18
C VAL A 34 -5.38 2.76 2.52
N GLY A 35 -4.61 1.74 2.13
CA GLY A 35 -3.18 1.72 2.38
C GLY A 35 -2.45 0.73 1.49
N VAL A 36 -1.15 0.61 1.72
CA VAL A 36 -0.32 -0.39 1.04
C VAL A 36 0.12 -1.41 2.08
N VAL A 37 -0.32 -2.65 1.91
CA VAL A 37 0.08 -3.77 2.76
C VAL A 37 1.47 -4.22 2.35
N GLY A 38 2.33 -4.47 3.34
CA GLY A 38 3.70 -4.90 3.14
C GLY A 38 4.00 -6.18 3.89
N ARG A 39 4.74 -7.11 3.29
CA ARG A 39 5.19 -8.34 3.95
C ARG A 39 6.66 -8.64 3.66
N LEU A 40 7.41 -9.04 4.68
CA LEU A 40 8.82 -9.39 4.57
C LEU A 40 9.00 -10.89 4.24
N GLY A 41 9.82 -11.20 3.23
CA GLY A 41 10.30 -12.53 2.88
C GLY A 41 9.28 -13.44 2.17
N THR A 42 8.00 -13.33 2.51
CA THR A 42 6.91 -14.09 1.88
C THR A 42 5.58 -13.33 2.00
N PHE A 43 4.58 -13.69 1.20
CA PHE A 43 3.23 -13.08 1.24
C PHE A 43 2.50 -13.26 2.58
N ASN A 44 2.91 -14.24 3.40
CA ASN A 44 2.41 -14.44 4.76
C ASN A 44 3.43 -14.01 5.84
N GLY A 45 4.41 -13.20 5.46
CA GLY A 45 5.51 -12.79 6.32
C GLY A 45 5.11 -11.76 7.38
N GLN A 46 6.11 -11.17 8.03
CA GLN A 46 5.84 -10.11 9.00
C GLN A 46 5.31 -8.84 8.34
N ASN A 47 4.41 -8.13 9.02
CA ASN A 47 3.76 -6.92 8.51
C ASN A 47 4.73 -5.75 8.39
N ARG A 48 4.66 -5.05 7.26
CA ARG A 48 5.58 -3.99 6.82
C ARG A 48 4.83 -2.90 6.04
N ASP A 49 3.56 -2.73 6.38
CA ASP A 49 2.58 -1.84 5.72
C ASP A 49 3.08 -0.39 5.64
N ILE A 50 2.60 0.30 4.60
CA ILE A 50 2.89 1.69 4.32
C ILE A 50 1.56 2.45 4.37
N GLY A 51 1.49 3.40 5.30
CA GLY A 51 0.46 4.43 5.41
C GLY A 51 -0.97 3.97 5.13
N TRP A 52 -1.71 3.65 6.18
CA TRP A 52 -3.17 3.53 6.10
C TRP A 52 -3.81 4.91 6.30
N GLN A 53 -4.67 5.32 5.38
CA GLN A 53 -5.35 6.62 5.35
C GLN A 53 -6.85 6.41 5.37
N GLY A 54 -7.56 7.07 6.28
CA GLY A 54 -9.01 7.07 6.31
C GLY A 54 -9.60 7.71 7.57
N PRO A 55 -10.93 7.83 7.66
CA PRO A 55 -11.93 7.36 6.69
C PRO A 55 -11.90 8.11 5.36
N ILE A 56 -12.34 7.47 4.27
CA ILE A 56 -12.34 8.04 2.91
C ILE A 56 -13.71 7.88 2.26
N HIS A 57 -14.30 9.01 1.88
CA HIS A 57 -15.48 9.05 1.02
C HIS A 57 -15.08 9.06 -0.45
N PHE A 58 -15.78 8.29 -1.29
CA PHE A 58 -15.72 8.37 -2.75
C PHE A 58 -17.09 8.67 -3.32
N ASN A 59 -17.20 9.66 -4.20
CA ASN A 59 -18.37 9.84 -5.04
C ASN A 59 -18.47 8.70 -6.07
N ALA A 60 -19.63 8.54 -6.70
CA ALA A 60 -19.81 7.61 -7.82
C ALA A 60 -18.82 7.93 -8.96
N GLY A 61 -18.09 6.92 -9.45
CA GLY A 61 -17.08 7.09 -10.50
C GLY A 61 -15.79 7.81 -10.09
N GLU A 62 -15.68 8.28 -8.83
CA GLU A 62 -14.53 9.08 -8.41
C GLU A 62 -13.24 8.25 -8.36
N THR A 63 -12.16 8.83 -8.86
CA THR A 63 -10.80 8.30 -8.69
C THR A 63 -10.02 9.18 -7.74
N LYS A 64 -9.45 8.59 -6.69
CA LYS A 64 -8.54 9.28 -5.77
C LYS A 64 -7.13 8.73 -5.89
N THR A 65 -6.16 9.62 -5.73
CA THR A 65 -4.73 9.29 -5.72
C THR A 65 -4.22 9.32 -4.29
N PHE A 66 -3.39 8.34 -3.96
CA PHE A 66 -2.81 8.14 -2.63
C PHE A 66 -1.29 8.04 -2.72
N THR A 67 -0.65 8.46 -1.63
CA THR A 67 0.79 8.35 -1.40
C THR A 67 1.02 7.74 -0.03
N GLY A 68 2.25 7.35 0.28
CA GLY A 68 2.58 6.84 1.61
C GLY A 68 4.08 6.71 1.77
N SER A 69 4.54 6.62 3.01
CA SER A 69 5.97 6.48 3.29
C SER A 69 6.21 5.57 4.48
N ARG A 70 7.40 4.95 4.49
CA ARG A 70 7.90 4.14 5.58
C ARG A 70 9.41 4.10 5.56
N ILE A 71 10.02 4.13 6.75
CA ILE A 71 11.44 3.85 6.92
C ILE A 71 11.69 2.34 6.80
N ILE A 72 12.63 1.96 5.93
CA ILE A 72 13.09 0.58 5.80
C ILE A 72 13.92 0.21 7.02
N THR A 73 13.44 -0.77 7.77
CA THR A 73 14.08 -1.24 9.01
C THR A 73 14.70 -2.62 8.86
N ASP A 74 14.32 -3.36 7.82
CA ASP A 74 14.79 -4.73 7.55
C ASP A 74 15.34 -4.85 6.14
N VAL A 75 16.41 -5.64 6.02
CA VAL A 75 17.02 -6.04 4.74
C VAL A 75 16.29 -7.27 4.19
N GLY A 76 16.08 -7.32 2.87
CA GLY A 76 15.52 -8.48 2.19
C GLY A 76 14.39 -8.13 1.23
N THR A 77 13.65 -9.15 0.81
CA THR A 77 12.55 -9.01 -0.13
C THR A 77 11.28 -8.59 0.59
N HIS A 78 10.67 -7.49 0.17
CA HIS A 78 9.37 -7.00 0.63
C HIS A 78 8.36 -7.11 -0.50
N TYR A 79 7.18 -7.63 -0.17
CA TYR A 79 6.03 -7.73 -1.06
C TYR A 79 5.00 -6.68 -0.66
N TYR A 80 4.54 -5.88 -1.62
CA TYR A 80 3.62 -4.77 -1.37
C TYR A 80 2.40 -4.79 -2.26
N TRP A 81 1.19 -4.60 -1.72
CA TRP A 81 -0.03 -4.51 -2.52
C TRP A 81 -1.04 -3.53 -1.91
N ILE A 82 -2.01 -3.10 -2.70
CA ILE A 82 -3.03 -2.15 -2.25
C ILE A 82 -4.05 -2.90 -1.37
N GLY A 83 -4.34 -2.33 -0.20
CA GLY A 83 -5.37 -2.80 0.72
C GLY A 83 -6.45 -1.75 0.94
N ILE A 84 -7.69 -2.22 1.11
CA ILE A 84 -8.84 -1.41 1.51
C ILE A 84 -9.46 -2.05 2.75
N LEU A 85 -9.69 -1.26 3.79
CA LEU A 85 -10.50 -1.63 4.93
C LEU A 85 -11.89 -1.04 4.73
N HIS A 86 -12.91 -1.89 4.71
CA HIS A 86 -14.30 -1.48 4.50
C HIS A 86 -15.22 -2.24 5.44
N GLN A 87 -15.90 -1.51 6.33
CA GLN A 87 -16.78 -2.05 7.36
C GLN A 87 -16.09 -3.13 8.21
N GLY A 88 -14.83 -2.88 8.58
CA GLY A 88 -14.00 -3.83 9.34
C GLY A 88 -13.49 -5.04 8.55
N ASN A 89 -13.82 -5.15 7.26
CA ASN A 89 -13.34 -6.22 6.39
C ASN A 89 -12.17 -5.75 5.53
N TYR A 90 -11.14 -6.59 5.47
CA TYR A 90 -9.96 -6.34 4.67
C TYR A 90 -10.13 -6.89 3.25
N ILE A 91 -9.99 -6.00 2.26
CA ILE A 91 -10.04 -6.32 0.84
C ILE A 91 -8.67 -6.03 0.24
N GLN A 92 -8.09 -7.04 -0.42
CA GLN A 92 -6.80 -6.91 -1.11
C GLN A 92 -6.99 -6.89 -2.63
N TYR A 93 -6.31 -5.96 -3.28
CA TYR A 93 -6.24 -5.90 -4.75
C TYR A 93 -4.86 -6.35 -5.22
N ASN A 94 -4.85 -7.30 -6.15
CA ASN A 94 -3.66 -7.90 -6.76
C ASN A 94 -2.76 -8.64 -5.74
N ASN A 95 -2.96 -9.95 -5.59
CA ASN A 95 -2.19 -10.86 -4.74
C ASN A 95 -0.66 -10.77 -4.97
N TRP A 96 -0.21 -10.32 -6.14
CA TRP A 96 1.19 -10.42 -6.55
C TRP A 96 1.96 -9.11 -6.34
N GLY A 97 1.24 -8.01 -6.05
CA GLY A 97 1.81 -6.76 -5.58
C GLY A 97 2.99 -6.20 -6.39
N SER A 98 3.91 -5.56 -5.68
CA SER A 98 5.21 -5.09 -6.12
C SER A 98 6.27 -5.68 -5.21
N THR A 99 7.41 -6.05 -5.78
CA THR A 99 8.54 -6.58 -5.02
C THR A 99 9.61 -5.52 -4.89
N ILE A 100 10.07 -5.27 -3.66
CA ILE A 100 11.16 -4.34 -3.33
C ILE A 100 12.24 -5.12 -2.60
N VAL A 101 13.49 -5.01 -3.02
CA VAL A 101 14.60 -5.74 -2.37
C VAL A 101 15.48 -4.74 -1.65
N SER A 102 15.30 -4.60 -0.34
CA SER A 102 16.13 -3.72 0.46
C SER A 102 17.49 -4.34 0.74
N ARG A 103 18.49 -3.48 0.98
CA ARG A 103 19.88 -3.86 1.21
C ARG A 103 20.46 -3.20 2.45
N ALA A 104 21.56 -3.75 2.95
CA ALA A 104 22.35 -3.08 3.98
C ALA A 104 22.91 -1.74 3.45
N PRO A 105 23.25 -0.79 4.34
CA PRO A 105 23.91 0.47 3.97
C PRO A 105 25.17 0.27 3.14
#